data_AF-A0A9W9YFP6-F1
#
_entry.id   AF-A0A9W9YFP6-F1
#
_cell.length_a   1.000
_cell.length_b   1.000
_cell.length_c   1.000
_cell.angle_alpha   90.00
_cell.angle_beta   90.00
_cell.angle_gamma   90.00
#
_symmetry.space_group_name_H-M   'P 1'
#
loop_
_entity.id
_entity.type
_entity.pdbx_description
1 polymer ?
#
loop_
_entity_poly.entity_id
_entity_poly.type
_entity_poly.pdbx_seq_one_letter_code
_entity_poly.pdbx_strand_id
1 'polypeptide(L)'
;MVVLQDALEFVGWELIGVVSQAIVDGVESDTFQECNKILYLIAENCSAKEVCIGALQQLDSAAYHFNKFVALLDQYISLKEKKSKFVGMVLPCVTRYIRGIQLSDEVVDQKESGSKCPAIQSVLKHVLDFLRPLVQEVSMLSSCSGMSSSSSYITSLQTEIIKCLIQLLDYPLVFIDLTKEPDEMIDSDDEDSESNSETKSSPVVLPYRQFAQEIMVCAIFRR
;
A
#
# COMPACT_ATOMS: atom_id res chain seq x y z
N MET A 1 35.11 -10.55 -10.20
CA MET A 1 34.03 -9.56 -10.02
C MET A 1 32.90 -9.75 -11.02
N VAL A 2 33.19 -9.93 -12.32
CA VAL A 2 32.18 -10.19 -13.38
C VAL A 2 31.17 -11.28 -13.00
N VAL A 3 31.65 -12.45 -12.54
CA VAL A 3 30.79 -13.58 -12.15
C VAL A 3 29.80 -13.26 -11.01
N LEU A 4 30.17 -12.37 -10.08
CA LEU A 4 29.30 -12.01 -8.94
C LEU A 4 28.18 -11.05 -9.39
N GLN A 5 28.50 -10.18 -10.36
CA GLN A 5 27.55 -9.24 -10.93
C GLN A 5 26.56 -9.98 -11.84
N ASP A 6 27.04 -10.92 -12.65
CA ASP A 6 26.19 -11.78 -13.47
C ASP A 6 25.25 -12.65 -12.59
N ALA A 7 25.75 -13.18 -11.47
CA ALA A 7 24.93 -13.93 -10.53
C ALA A 7 23.85 -13.06 -9.88
N LEU A 8 24.21 -11.84 -9.46
CA LEU A 8 23.25 -10.91 -8.86
C LEU A 8 22.16 -10.50 -9.86
N GLU A 9 22.53 -10.24 -11.12
CA GLU A 9 21.58 -9.89 -12.19
C GLU A 9 20.55 -11.00 -12.44
N PHE A 10 20.98 -12.27 -12.46
CA PHE A 10 20.11 -13.41 -12.81
C PHE A 10 19.31 -14.01 -11.66
N VAL A 11 19.90 -14.10 -10.46
CA VAL A 11 19.29 -14.81 -9.32
C VAL A 11 19.19 -13.97 -8.05
N GLY A 12 19.64 -12.71 -8.07
CA GLY A 12 19.61 -11.84 -6.89
C GLY A 12 18.21 -11.62 -6.33
N TRP A 13 17.17 -11.68 -7.17
CA TRP A 13 15.79 -11.50 -6.77
C TRP A 13 15.25 -12.63 -5.85
N GLU A 14 15.83 -13.84 -5.90
CA GLU A 14 15.47 -14.96 -5.00
C GLU A 14 15.79 -14.63 -3.53
N LEU A 15 16.77 -13.73 -3.31
CA LEU A 15 17.14 -13.27 -1.96
C LEU A 15 16.09 -12.34 -1.36
N ILE A 16 15.16 -11.80 -2.16
CA ILE A 16 14.11 -10.91 -1.64
C ILE A 16 13.34 -11.61 -0.53
N GLY A 17 12.99 -12.89 -0.67
CA GLY A 17 12.27 -13.62 0.38
C GLY A 17 13.07 -13.78 1.67
N VAL A 18 14.36 -14.11 1.55
CA VAL A 18 15.25 -14.27 2.71
C VAL A 18 15.44 -12.95 3.45
N VAL A 19 15.69 -11.87 2.70
CA VAL A 19 15.92 -10.53 3.27
C VAL A 19 14.63 -9.97 3.86
N SER A 20 13.50 -10.21 3.21
CA SER A 20 12.17 -9.86 3.69
C SER A 20 11.87 -10.54 5.03
N GLN A 21 12.17 -11.84 5.14
CA GLN A 21 12.03 -12.58 6.39
C GLN A 21 12.97 -12.07 7.49
N ALA A 22 14.22 -11.73 7.16
CA ALA A 22 15.17 -11.15 8.12
C ALA A 22 14.72 -9.76 8.63
N ILE A 23 14.09 -8.94 7.79
CA ILE A 23 13.43 -7.69 8.21
C ILE A 23 12.21 -7.99 9.09
N VAL A 24 11.49 -9.09 8.81
CA VAL A 24 10.33 -9.48 9.60
C VAL A 24 10.71 -9.90 11.02
N ASP A 25 11.80 -10.68 11.14
CA ASP A 25 12.29 -11.29 12.37
C ASP A 25 13.27 -10.39 13.16
N GLY A 26 13.83 -9.37 12.50
CA GLY A 26 14.86 -8.49 13.05
C GLY A 26 14.33 -7.46 14.04
N VAL A 27 14.71 -7.62 15.31
CA VAL A 27 14.46 -6.68 16.43
C VAL A 27 15.59 -5.63 16.56
N GLU A 28 16.68 -5.75 15.79
CA GLU A 28 17.87 -4.89 15.87
C GLU A 28 18.05 -3.98 14.64
N SER A 29 18.41 -2.71 14.86
CA SER A 29 18.50 -1.69 13.79
C SER A 29 19.55 -1.98 12.73
N ASP A 30 20.63 -2.65 13.12
CA ASP A 30 21.79 -2.86 12.25
C ASP A 30 21.48 -3.90 11.17
N THR A 31 20.78 -4.97 11.53
CA THR A 31 20.27 -5.98 10.59
C THR A 31 19.31 -5.37 9.59
N PHE A 32 18.42 -4.47 10.03
CA PHE A 32 17.48 -3.76 9.16
C PHE A 32 18.22 -2.89 8.14
N GLN A 33 19.27 -2.18 8.56
CA GLN A 33 20.08 -1.34 7.66
C GLN A 33 20.83 -2.18 6.63
N GLU A 34 21.39 -3.31 7.01
CA GLU A 34 22.06 -4.24 6.08
C GLU A 34 21.08 -4.87 5.09
N CYS A 35 19.91 -5.28 5.55
CA CYS A 35 18.85 -5.78 4.69
C CYS A 35 18.42 -4.75 3.65
N ASN A 36 18.27 -3.48 4.04
CA ASN A 36 17.97 -2.40 3.11
C ASN A 36 19.07 -2.18 2.06
N LYS A 37 20.35 -2.31 2.44
CA LYS A 37 21.46 -2.25 1.47
C LYS A 37 21.38 -3.38 0.45
N ILE A 38 21.05 -4.59 0.89
CA ILE A 38 20.91 -5.74 0.00
C ILE A 38 19.73 -5.55 -0.97
N LEU A 39 18.57 -5.10 -0.47
CA LEU A 39 17.40 -4.81 -1.30
C LEU A 39 17.72 -3.73 -2.34
N TYR A 40 18.45 -2.69 -1.96
CA TYR A 40 18.90 -1.66 -2.89
C TYR A 40 19.79 -2.24 -4.01
N LEU A 41 20.75 -3.09 -3.67
CA LEU A 41 21.62 -3.74 -4.66
C LEU A 41 20.82 -4.66 -5.61
N ILE A 42 19.85 -5.42 -5.08
CA ILE A 42 18.95 -6.25 -5.90
C ILE A 42 18.13 -5.36 -6.84
N ALA A 43 17.57 -4.28 -6.32
CA ALA A 43 16.74 -3.34 -7.07
C ALA A 43 17.51 -2.70 -8.25
N GLU A 44 18.77 -2.35 -8.01
CA GLU A 44 19.66 -1.73 -8.99
C GLU A 44 20.06 -2.73 -10.09
N ASN A 45 20.46 -3.94 -9.69
CA ASN A 45 21.11 -4.92 -10.59
C ASN A 45 20.13 -5.90 -11.25
N CYS A 46 19.02 -6.27 -10.62
CA CYS A 46 18.06 -7.22 -11.19
C CYS A 46 17.06 -6.53 -12.15
N SER A 47 16.37 -7.33 -12.97
CA SER A 47 15.29 -6.79 -13.79
C SER A 47 14.08 -6.40 -12.93
N ALA A 48 13.39 -5.30 -13.29
CA ALA A 48 12.19 -4.88 -12.56
C ALA A 48 11.07 -5.93 -12.54
N LYS A 49 11.06 -6.84 -13.53
CA LYS A 49 10.10 -7.95 -13.58
C LYS A 49 10.37 -8.95 -12.47
N GLU A 50 11.61 -9.38 -12.32
CA GLU A 50 12.04 -10.36 -11.31
C GLU A 50 11.93 -9.80 -9.90
N VAL A 51 12.35 -8.54 -9.70
CA VAL A 51 12.17 -7.83 -8.44
C VAL A 51 10.69 -7.76 -8.04
N CYS A 52 9.82 -7.44 -9.00
CA CYS A 52 8.38 -7.44 -8.78
C CYS A 52 7.86 -8.83 -8.41
N ILE A 53 8.28 -9.89 -9.10
CA ILE A 53 7.92 -11.28 -8.76
C ILE A 53 8.35 -11.62 -7.34
N GLY A 54 9.61 -11.37 -6.99
CA GLY A 54 10.14 -11.68 -5.64
C GLY A 54 9.42 -10.89 -4.54
N ALA A 55 9.08 -9.63 -4.79
CA ALA A 55 8.28 -8.83 -3.87
C ALA A 55 6.85 -9.37 -3.73
N LEU A 56 6.18 -9.70 -4.84
CA LEU A 56 4.81 -10.21 -4.84
C LEU A 56 4.68 -11.58 -4.19
N GLN A 57 5.69 -12.44 -4.31
CA GLN A 57 5.74 -13.71 -3.57
C GLN A 57 5.69 -13.50 -2.05
N GLN A 58 6.17 -12.36 -1.54
CA GLN A 58 6.06 -12.04 -0.11
C GLN A 58 4.61 -11.76 0.28
N LEU A 59 3.86 -11.08 -0.59
CA LEU A 59 2.46 -10.73 -0.38
C LEU A 59 1.55 -11.97 -0.30
N ASP A 60 1.87 -13.02 -1.05
CA ASP A 60 1.12 -14.29 -1.05
C ASP A 60 1.47 -15.21 0.13
N SER A 61 2.57 -14.94 0.85
CA SER A 61 2.94 -15.76 2.01
C SER A 61 2.08 -15.38 3.23
N ALA A 62 1.38 -16.36 3.80
CA ALA A 62 0.42 -16.16 4.91
C ALA A 62 1.02 -15.54 6.20
N ALA A 63 2.34 -15.38 6.27
CA ALA A 63 3.07 -14.80 7.40
C ALA A 63 3.42 -13.30 7.19
N TYR A 64 3.19 -12.73 6.01
CA TYR A 64 3.71 -11.42 5.67
C TYR A 64 2.70 -10.29 5.95
N HIS A 65 3.07 -9.38 6.86
CA HIS A 65 2.29 -8.19 7.13
C HIS A 65 2.35 -7.24 5.93
N PHE A 66 1.20 -6.91 5.34
CA PHE A 66 1.05 -5.96 4.23
C PHE A 66 1.86 -4.66 4.41
N ASN A 67 1.93 -4.14 5.64
CA ASN A 67 2.70 -2.95 6.00
C ASN A 67 4.20 -3.09 5.67
N LYS A 68 4.77 -4.29 5.88
CA LYS A 68 6.17 -4.60 5.57
C LYS A 68 6.38 -4.75 4.07
N PHE A 69 5.40 -5.30 3.35
CA PHE A 69 5.42 -5.36 1.88
C PHE A 69 5.43 -3.95 1.27
N VAL A 70 4.58 -3.04 1.77
CA VAL A 70 4.58 -1.65 1.31
C VAL A 70 5.91 -0.94 1.59
N ALA A 71 6.50 -1.14 2.77
CA ALA A 71 7.81 -0.56 3.09
C ALA A 71 8.92 -1.05 2.15
N LEU A 72 8.87 -2.32 1.71
CA LEU A 72 9.75 -2.83 0.67
C LEU A 72 9.52 -2.10 -0.65
N LEU A 73 8.26 -1.96 -1.08
CA LEU A 73 7.90 -1.28 -2.32
C LEU A 73 8.39 0.18 -2.38
N ASP A 74 8.34 0.90 -1.26
CA ASP A 74 8.86 2.28 -1.14
C ASP A 74 10.35 2.37 -1.48
N GLN A 75 11.15 1.39 -1.05
CA GLN A 75 12.58 1.35 -1.39
C GLN A 75 12.80 1.17 -2.89
N TYR A 76 12.02 0.30 -3.53
CA TYR A 76 12.14 0.03 -4.97
C TYR A 76 11.69 1.20 -5.85
N ILE A 77 10.72 1.98 -5.39
CA ILE A 77 10.17 3.13 -6.13
C ILE A 77 11.15 4.30 -6.25
N SER A 78 12.18 4.33 -5.40
CA SER A 78 13.25 5.32 -5.46
C SER A 78 14.14 5.18 -6.71
N LEU A 79 14.07 4.04 -7.40
CA LEU A 79 14.81 3.77 -8.63
C LEU A 79 14.09 4.31 -9.87
N LYS A 80 14.54 5.50 -10.30
CA LYS A 80 13.90 6.30 -11.36
C LYS A 80 13.71 5.57 -12.69
N GLU A 81 14.69 4.77 -13.14
CA GLU A 81 14.70 4.25 -14.52
C GLU A 81 13.70 3.13 -14.79
N LYS A 82 13.28 2.39 -13.75
CA LYS A 82 12.40 1.21 -13.88
C LYS A 82 11.03 1.40 -13.24
N LYS A 83 10.77 2.61 -12.72
CA LYS A 83 9.64 2.93 -11.83
C LYS A 83 8.27 2.67 -12.46
N SER A 84 7.99 3.18 -13.65
CA SER A 84 6.66 3.01 -14.28
C SER A 84 6.33 1.55 -14.57
N LYS A 85 7.31 0.79 -15.04
CA LYS A 85 7.15 -0.65 -15.31
C LYS A 85 6.91 -1.42 -14.03
N PHE A 86 7.65 -1.11 -12.97
CA PHE A 86 7.46 -1.70 -11.65
C PHE A 86 6.08 -1.38 -11.08
N VAL A 87 5.70 -0.08 -11.05
CA VAL A 87 4.39 0.38 -10.56
C VAL A 87 3.24 -0.25 -11.34
N GLY A 88 3.34 -0.30 -12.67
CA GLY A 88 2.33 -0.94 -13.52
C GLY A 88 2.19 -2.45 -13.31
N MET A 89 3.20 -3.11 -12.75
CA MET A 89 3.12 -4.53 -12.35
C MET A 89 2.61 -4.70 -10.90
N VAL A 90 3.02 -3.83 -9.99
CA VAL A 90 2.72 -3.95 -8.55
C VAL A 90 1.30 -3.50 -8.23
N LEU A 91 0.85 -2.37 -8.77
CA LEU A 91 -0.48 -1.81 -8.42
C LEU A 91 -1.63 -2.78 -8.69
N PRO A 92 -1.71 -3.48 -9.84
CA PRO A 92 -2.76 -4.46 -10.08
C PRO A 92 -2.76 -5.64 -9.09
N CYS A 93 -1.60 -5.99 -8.54
CA CYS A 93 -1.49 -7.05 -7.55
C CYS A 93 -1.89 -6.56 -6.15
N VAL A 94 -1.48 -5.34 -5.78
CA VAL A 94 -1.92 -4.68 -4.54
C VAL A 94 -3.44 -4.58 -4.51
N THR A 95 -4.07 -4.14 -5.60
CA THR A 95 -5.53 -4.01 -5.64
C THR A 95 -6.25 -5.34 -5.64
N ARG A 96 -5.70 -6.37 -6.30
CA ARG A 96 -6.20 -7.75 -6.20
C ARG A 96 -6.12 -8.27 -4.77
N TYR A 97 -5.00 -8.03 -4.09
CA TYR A 97 -4.83 -8.42 -2.69
C TYR A 97 -5.88 -7.76 -1.80
N ILE A 98 -6.08 -6.44 -1.94
CA ILE A 98 -7.08 -5.68 -1.18
C ILE A 98 -8.47 -6.27 -1.39
N ARG A 99 -8.86 -6.57 -2.64
CA ARG A 99 -10.15 -7.22 -2.96
C ARG A 99 -10.33 -8.61 -2.36
N GLY A 100 -9.23 -9.30 -2.02
CA GLY A 100 -9.26 -10.61 -1.37
C GLY A 100 -9.41 -10.54 0.16
N ILE A 101 -9.21 -9.37 0.78
CA ILE A 101 -9.40 -9.19 2.22
C ILE A 101 -10.90 -9.25 2.52
N GLN A 102 -11.34 -10.08 3.45
CA GLN A 102 -12.75 -10.05 3.87
C GLN A 102 -13.01 -8.81 4.72
N LEU A 103 -14.06 -8.05 4.39
CA LEU A 103 -14.61 -7.03 5.27
C LEU A 103 -15.38 -7.75 6.35
N SER A 104 -14.79 -7.91 7.53
CA SER A 104 -15.51 -8.38 8.70
C SER A 104 -16.10 -7.17 9.42
N ASP A 105 -17.42 -7.16 9.59
CA ASP A 105 -18.15 -6.14 10.36
C ASP A 105 -17.96 -6.28 11.87
N GLU A 106 -17.38 -7.40 12.32
CA GLU A 106 -17.23 -7.70 13.74
C GLU A 106 -15.77 -7.61 14.14
N VAL A 107 -15.50 -6.77 15.16
CA VAL A 107 -14.30 -6.85 15.97
C VAL A 107 -14.38 -8.17 16.74
N VAL A 108 -14.14 -9.30 16.08
CA VAL A 108 -14.01 -10.58 16.75
C VAL A 108 -12.74 -10.49 17.58
N ASP A 109 -12.91 -10.62 18.89
CA ASP A 109 -11.84 -10.69 19.88
C ASP A 109 -10.73 -11.62 19.36
N GLN A 110 -9.60 -11.02 18.96
CA GLN A 110 -8.45 -11.66 18.31
C GLN A 110 -7.63 -12.51 19.28
N LYS A 111 -8.27 -13.37 20.08
CA LYS A 111 -7.57 -14.18 21.09
C LYS A 111 -7.26 -15.62 20.67
N GLU A 112 -7.88 -16.18 19.64
CA GLU A 112 -7.74 -17.64 19.39
C GLU A 112 -7.23 -18.07 18.01
N SER A 113 -7.00 -17.17 17.06
CA SER A 113 -6.36 -17.54 15.79
C SER A 113 -5.14 -16.68 15.54
N GLY A 114 -3.95 -17.29 15.54
CA GLY A 114 -2.65 -16.62 15.36
C GLY A 114 -2.44 -15.96 13.99
N SER A 115 -3.47 -15.86 13.15
CA SER A 115 -3.47 -15.10 11.91
C SER A 115 -4.18 -13.76 12.13
N LYS A 116 -3.38 -12.71 12.41
CA LYS A 116 -3.88 -11.33 12.43
C LYS A 116 -4.12 -10.87 11.00
N CYS A 117 -5.32 -11.10 10.46
CA CYS A 117 -5.72 -10.44 9.23
C CYS A 117 -5.58 -8.93 9.45
N PRO A 118 -4.78 -8.20 8.63
CA PRO A 118 -4.59 -6.78 8.85
C PRO A 118 -5.93 -6.07 8.65
N ALA A 119 -6.34 -5.28 9.66
CA ALA A 119 -7.52 -4.45 9.55
C ALA A 119 -7.41 -3.63 8.25
N ILE A 120 -8.45 -3.68 7.41
CA ILE A 120 -8.48 -3.06 6.09
C ILE A 120 -8.08 -1.57 6.13
N GLN A 121 -8.33 -0.88 7.24
CA GLN A 121 -7.85 0.48 7.52
C GLN A 121 -6.32 0.61 7.46
N SER A 122 -5.58 -0.32 8.09
CA SER A 122 -4.12 -0.33 8.06
C SER A 122 -3.63 -0.53 6.63
N VAL A 123 -4.26 -1.45 5.89
CA VAL A 123 -3.90 -1.72 4.49
C VAL A 123 -4.10 -0.48 3.64
N LEU A 124 -5.28 0.15 3.71
CA LEU A 124 -5.60 1.38 2.98
C LEU A 124 -4.61 2.50 3.29
N LYS A 125 -4.30 2.73 4.58
CA LYS A 125 -3.32 3.74 4.98
C LYS A 125 -1.97 3.53 4.31
N HIS A 126 -1.43 2.30 4.36
CA HIS A 126 -0.12 2.01 3.78
C HIS A 126 -0.13 2.16 2.25
N VAL A 127 -1.20 1.73 1.57
CA VAL A 127 -1.35 1.95 0.12
C VAL A 127 -1.34 3.44 -0.21
N LEU A 128 -2.05 4.26 0.55
CA LEU A 128 -2.10 5.71 0.32
C LEU A 128 -0.76 6.37 0.59
N ASP A 129 -0.07 5.98 1.67
CA ASP A 129 1.27 6.47 1.98
C ASP A 129 2.26 6.13 0.83
N PHE A 130 2.14 4.93 0.24
CA PHE A 130 2.91 4.51 -0.94
C PHE A 130 2.56 5.28 -2.23
N LEU A 131 1.27 5.54 -2.47
CA LEU A 131 0.81 6.25 -3.66
C LEU A 131 1.13 7.75 -3.60
N ARG A 132 1.19 8.35 -2.41
CA ARG A 132 1.39 9.80 -2.22
C ARG A 132 2.62 10.36 -2.95
N PRO A 133 3.84 9.81 -2.80
CA PRO A 133 5.01 10.30 -3.52
C PRO A 133 4.90 10.14 -5.05
N LEU A 134 4.19 9.10 -5.53
CA LEU A 134 3.94 8.91 -6.95
C LEU A 134 3.02 9.97 -7.54
N VAL A 135 1.92 10.27 -6.82
CA VAL A 135 0.95 11.30 -7.22
C VAL A 135 1.65 12.66 -7.26
N GLN A 136 2.47 12.98 -6.26
CA GLN A 136 3.24 14.22 -6.22
C GLN A 136 4.21 14.34 -7.41
N GLU A 137 4.94 13.28 -7.74
CA GLU A 137 5.84 13.26 -8.89
C GLU A 137 5.10 13.54 -10.20
N VAL A 138 3.99 12.84 -10.45
CA VAL A 138 3.17 13.03 -11.65
C VAL A 138 2.63 14.45 -11.73
N SER A 139 2.17 15.02 -10.61
CA SER A 139 1.67 16.40 -10.55
C SER A 139 2.77 17.41 -10.89
N MET A 140 3.95 17.30 -10.27
CA MET A 140 5.08 18.19 -10.55
C MET A 140 5.52 18.13 -12.02
N LEU A 141 5.63 16.91 -12.57
CA LEU A 141 6.06 16.72 -13.95
C LEU A 141 5.02 17.22 -14.97
N SER A 142 3.74 17.12 -14.64
CA SER A 142 2.65 17.63 -15.49
C SER A 142 2.61 19.16 -15.54
N SER A 143 2.94 19.83 -14.44
CA SER A 143 2.98 21.30 -14.37
C SER A 143 4.21 21.92 -15.05
N CYS A 144 5.29 21.16 -15.24
CA CYS A 144 6.53 21.63 -15.87
C CYS A 144 6.61 21.40 -17.40
N SER A 145 5.49 21.11 -18.06
CA SER A 145 5.43 20.65 -19.46
C SER A 145 5.91 21.69 -20.49
N GLY A 146 7.22 21.75 -20.70
CA GLY A 146 7.89 22.33 -21.87
C GLY A 146 8.83 21.35 -22.62
N MET A 147 8.87 20.05 -22.28
CA MET A 147 9.85 19.12 -22.86
C MET A 147 9.21 17.79 -23.33
N SER A 148 9.35 17.54 -24.63
CA SER A 148 8.59 16.57 -25.44
C SER A 148 9.08 15.11 -25.41
N SER A 149 9.79 14.65 -24.37
CA SER A 149 10.21 13.23 -24.28
C SER A 149 9.66 12.46 -23.07
N SER A 150 9.17 13.15 -22.04
CA SER A 150 8.69 12.57 -20.79
C SER A 150 7.17 12.29 -20.77
N SER A 151 6.43 12.69 -21.81
CA SER A 151 4.96 12.65 -21.81
C SER A 151 4.38 11.24 -21.74
N SER A 152 5.00 10.25 -22.42
CA SER A 152 4.47 8.88 -22.44
C SER A 152 4.67 8.16 -21.10
N TYR A 153 5.82 8.34 -20.44
CA TYR A 153 6.11 7.83 -19.10
C TYR A 153 5.09 8.38 -18.09
N ILE A 154 4.96 9.71 -18.01
CA ILE A 154 4.06 10.39 -17.06
C ILE A 154 2.63 9.92 -17.27
N THR A 155 2.17 9.84 -18.52
CA THR A 155 0.80 9.41 -18.84
C THR A 155 0.55 7.97 -18.42
N SER A 156 1.52 7.07 -18.65
CA SER A 156 1.40 5.66 -18.26
C SER A 156 1.34 5.50 -16.74
N LEU A 157 2.23 6.17 -16.01
CA LEU A 157 2.28 6.13 -14.55
C LEU A 157 1.00 6.72 -13.94
N GLN A 158 0.55 7.86 -14.45
CA GLN A 158 -0.72 8.50 -14.06
C GLN A 158 -1.91 7.56 -14.26
N THR A 159 -1.97 6.87 -15.40
CA THR A 159 -3.06 5.94 -15.72
C THR A 159 -3.13 4.79 -14.72
N GLU A 160 -2.00 4.19 -14.37
CA GLU A 160 -1.96 3.08 -13.40
C GLU A 160 -2.31 3.54 -11.98
N ILE A 161 -1.86 4.73 -11.57
CA ILE A 161 -2.24 5.32 -10.28
C ILE A 161 -3.75 5.57 -10.23
N ILE A 162 -4.34 6.20 -11.25
CA ILE A 162 -5.78 6.49 -11.30
C ILE A 162 -6.60 5.19 -11.25
N LYS A 163 -6.19 4.15 -12.00
CA LYS A 163 -6.85 2.84 -11.94
C LYS A 163 -6.84 2.26 -10.53
N CYS A 164 -5.70 2.34 -9.83
CA CYS A 164 -5.58 1.89 -8.46
C CYS A 164 -6.50 2.69 -7.53
N LEU A 165 -6.47 4.02 -7.59
CA LEU A 165 -7.32 4.90 -6.79
C LEU A 165 -8.82 4.63 -7.00
N ILE A 166 -9.25 4.47 -8.25
CA ILE A 166 -10.65 4.11 -8.57
C ILE A 166 -11.00 2.75 -7.96
N GLN A 167 -10.08 1.77 -8.03
CA GLN A 167 -10.31 0.46 -7.43
C GLN A 167 -10.44 0.53 -5.90
N LEU A 168 -9.71 1.43 -5.23
CA LEU A 168 -9.86 1.65 -3.78
C LEU A 168 -11.21 2.29 -3.41
N LEU A 169 -11.74 3.18 -4.26
CA LEU A 169 -13.09 3.75 -4.09
C LEU A 169 -14.17 2.69 -4.32
N ASP A 170 -14.00 1.84 -5.33
CA ASP A 170 -14.91 0.74 -5.66
C ASP A 170 -14.86 -0.39 -4.62
N TYR A 171 -13.69 -0.65 -4.03
CA TYR A 171 -13.52 -1.61 -2.95
C TYR A 171 -12.26 -1.27 -2.15
N PRO A 172 -12.31 -1.18 -0.82
CA PRO A 172 -13.40 -1.61 0.06
C PRO A 172 -14.45 -0.51 0.34
N LEU A 173 -14.20 0.73 -0.09
CA LEU A 173 -14.93 1.90 0.42
C LEU A 173 -16.41 1.93 0.04
N VAL A 174 -16.82 1.33 -1.09
CA VAL A 174 -18.24 1.31 -1.50
C VAL A 174 -19.15 0.56 -0.51
N PHE A 175 -18.58 -0.36 0.28
CA PHE A 175 -19.31 -1.16 1.25
C PHE A 175 -19.41 -0.47 2.63
N ILE A 176 -18.79 0.70 2.77
CA ILE A 176 -18.74 1.45 4.02
C ILE A 176 -19.71 2.61 3.89
N ASP A 177 -20.68 2.70 4.80
CA ASP A 177 -21.55 3.86 4.87
C ASP A 177 -20.78 5.07 5.42
N LEU A 178 -20.30 5.92 4.53
CA LEU A 178 -19.57 7.14 4.85
C LEU A 178 -20.50 8.30 5.27
N THR A 179 -21.82 8.11 5.19
CA THR A 179 -22.85 9.12 5.51
C THR A 179 -23.39 8.98 6.92
N LYS A 180 -23.32 7.79 7.51
CA LYS A 180 -23.62 7.57 8.93
C LYS A 180 -22.74 8.46 9.79
N GLU A 181 -23.36 9.46 10.41
CA GLU A 181 -22.79 10.11 11.57
C GLU A 181 -22.80 9.10 12.72
N PRO A 182 -21.82 9.16 13.64
CA PRO A 182 -21.71 8.19 14.74
C PRO A 182 -22.94 8.10 15.64
N ASP A 183 -23.90 9.03 15.50
CA ASP A 183 -25.12 9.12 16.30
C ASP A 183 -26.32 8.29 15.77
N GLU A 184 -26.25 7.68 14.57
CA GLU A 184 -27.39 6.94 13.99
C GLU A 184 -27.30 5.41 14.12
N MET A 185 -26.67 4.92 15.19
CA MET A 185 -26.73 3.50 15.60
C MET A 185 -27.09 3.33 17.08
N ILE A 186 -27.89 4.26 17.63
CA ILE A 186 -28.64 3.97 18.84
C ILE A 186 -29.98 3.44 18.35
N ASP A 187 -30.17 2.13 18.51
CA ASP A 187 -31.43 1.44 18.25
C ASP A 187 -32.60 2.23 18.84
N SER A 188 -33.68 2.29 18.07
CA SER A 188 -35.01 2.56 18.59
C SER A 188 -35.29 1.63 19.77
N ASP A 189 -35.87 2.24 20.81
CA ASP A 189 -36.45 1.64 22.02
C ASP A 189 -35.50 1.50 23.21
N ASP A 190 -35.38 2.56 24.02
CA ASP A 190 -35.74 2.50 25.45
C ASP A 190 -35.71 3.90 26.09
N GLU A 191 -36.72 4.16 26.92
CA GLU A 191 -36.95 5.43 27.61
C GLU A 191 -35.96 5.71 28.75
N ASP A 192 -35.83 7.00 29.08
CA ASP A 192 -35.35 7.56 30.35
C ASP A 192 -33.92 7.25 30.80
N SER A 193 -33.03 8.25 30.74
CA SER A 193 -32.36 8.83 31.92
C SER A 193 -31.23 9.80 31.53
N GLU A 194 -31.27 11.00 32.12
CA GLU A 194 -30.16 11.95 32.16
C GLU A 194 -28.91 11.30 32.78
N SER A 195 -27.78 11.25 32.06
CA SER A 195 -26.46 11.32 32.69
C SER A 195 -25.36 11.69 31.71
N ASN A 196 -24.51 12.62 32.14
CA ASN A 196 -23.31 13.05 31.44
C ASN A 196 -22.45 11.85 31.01
N SER A 197 -22.14 11.77 29.71
CA SER A 197 -21.00 10.98 29.24
C SER A 197 -20.29 11.71 28.12
N GLU A 198 -19.02 12.04 28.33
CA GLU A 198 -18.06 12.42 27.31
C GLU A 198 -18.18 11.45 26.12
N THR A 199 -18.60 12.00 24.98
CA THR A 199 -18.93 11.28 23.75
C THR A 199 -17.68 10.60 23.21
N LYS A 200 -17.50 9.32 23.53
CA LYS A 200 -16.53 8.46 22.85
C LYS A 200 -17.12 8.10 21.50
N SER A 201 -16.70 8.83 20.47
CA SER A 201 -16.96 8.51 19.08
C SER A 201 -16.66 7.03 18.80
N SER A 202 -17.49 6.36 18.01
CA SER A 202 -17.11 5.08 17.44
C SER A 202 -15.89 5.32 16.52
N PRO A 203 -14.71 4.77 16.83
CA PRO A 203 -13.45 5.12 16.20
C PRO A 203 -13.30 4.61 14.75
N VAL A 204 -14.31 3.91 14.21
CA VAL A 204 -14.15 3.06 13.02
C VAL A 204 -14.51 3.78 11.71
N VAL A 205 -15.43 4.75 11.69
CA VAL A 205 -15.93 5.37 10.44
C VAL A 205 -15.10 6.58 9.99
N LEU A 206 -14.57 7.37 10.93
CA LEU A 206 -13.76 8.57 10.68
C LEU A 206 -12.55 8.33 9.73
N PRO A 207 -11.77 7.23 9.87
CA PRO A 207 -10.64 6.97 8.98
C PRO A 207 -11.05 6.73 7.53
N TYR A 208 -12.16 6.05 7.26
CA TYR A 208 -12.59 5.74 5.89
C TYR A 208 -13.08 6.96 5.13
N ARG A 209 -13.74 7.91 5.82
CA ARG A 209 -14.12 9.20 5.22
C ARG A 209 -12.86 10.00 4.83
N GLN A 210 -11.83 10.00 5.67
CA GLN A 210 -10.55 10.63 5.35
C GLN A 210 -9.86 9.97 4.15
N PHE A 211 -9.84 8.63 4.09
CA PHE A 211 -9.28 7.91 2.94
C PHE A 211 -10.02 8.23 1.64
N ALA A 212 -11.35 8.26 1.64
CA ALA A 212 -12.13 8.62 0.47
C ALA A 212 -11.83 10.05 -0.01
N GLN A 213 -11.72 11.01 0.91
CA GLN A 213 -11.34 12.39 0.60
C GLN A 213 -9.94 12.49 0.02
N GLU A 214 -8.96 11.80 0.62
CA GLU A 214 -7.58 11.78 0.13
C GLU A 214 -7.52 11.17 -1.29
N ILE A 215 -8.19 10.05 -1.53
CA ILE A 215 -8.25 9.42 -2.85
C ILE A 215 -8.88 10.36 -3.88
N MET A 216 -9.97 11.04 -3.54
CA MET A 216 -10.59 12.02 -4.44
C MET A 216 -9.63 13.17 -4.76
N VAL A 217 -8.92 13.71 -3.78
CA VAL A 217 -7.89 14.75 -4.03
C VAL A 217 -6.80 14.21 -4.95
N CYS A 218 -6.30 12.99 -4.71
CA CYS A 218 -5.31 12.33 -5.55
C CYS A 218 -5.80 12.04 -6.98
N ALA A 219 -7.09 11.79 -7.19
CA ALA A 219 -7.68 11.53 -8.50
C ALA A 219 -8.05 12.82 -9.26
N ILE A 220 -8.35 13.91 -8.56
CA ILE A 220 -8.82 15.19 -9.11
C ILE A 220 -7.67 16.09 -9.59
N PHE A 221 -6.39 15.70 -9.51
CA PHE A 221 -5.23 16.45 -10.03
C PHE A 221 -5.26 16.81 -11.54
N ARG A 222 -6.39 16.62 -12.22
CA ARG A 222 -6.82 17.40 -13.39
C ARG A 222 -7.64 18.62 -12.99
N ARG A 223 -6.99 19.78 -12.85
CA ARG A 223 -7.48 21.02 -13.45
C ARG A 223 -6.37 22.04 -13.56
#